data_AF-A0A8D8SMG0-F1
#
_entry.id   AF-A0A8D8SMG0-F1
#
_cell.length_a   1.000
_cell.length_b   1.000
_cell.length_c   1.000
_cell.angle_alpha   90.00
_cell.angle_beta   90.00
_cell.angle_gamma   90.00
#
_symmetry.space_group_name_H-M   'P 1'
#
loop_
_entity.id
_entity.type
_entity.pdbx_description
1 polymer ?
#
loop_
_entity_poly.entity_id
_entity_poly.type
_entity_poly.pdbx_seq_one_letter_code
_entity_poly.pdbx_strand_id
1 'polypeptide(L)'
;MLSSKKSSVHNDEESRLSSIEKELSHVNKEIKRLTERRNQLIASRNQLKDDILLKKSNKHCSNDWDKNDYPWSSQVKSILKTKFKLNEFRTNQLAAINITLLKKDAIIIMPTGSGKSLCFQLPALIDKGTTLVISPMISLMEDQLGHLRRLNIEAEMLQASNTRQENNRVMKLMTDSTSLKLLYVSPEKLAKSKTFMSKLQKMYKAGTLARIAIDEVHCCSTWGHDFRPDYQYLSILKTMFPEVPILGLTATATTKVMLDVQKMLQIEGCIVLQAPFNRPNLYYEVRKKPSSQKECLDELSDLMNIKFKGQSGIIYTTSIKECEDLRDELRKRGLRVSAYHAKLELDLR
;
A
#
# COMPACT_ATOMS: atom_id res chain seq x y z
N MET A 1 32.33 -45.42 63.98
CA MET A 1 33.15 -44.80 62.92
C MET A 1 32.49 -44.70 61.52
N LEU A 2 31.27 -45.21 61.29
CA LEU A 2 30.59 -45.13 59.98
C LEU A 2 29.65 -43.92 59.81
N SER A 3 29.30 -43.20 60.88
CA SER A 3 28.43 -42.01 60.82
C SER A 3 29.16 -40.74 60.38
N SER A 4 30.44 -40.56 60.77
CA SER A 4 31.19 -39.33 60.48
C SER A 4 31.72 -39.21 59.05
N LYS A 5 31.78 -40.32 58.29
CA LYS A 5 32.18 -40.31 56.88
C LYS A 5 31.02 -39.98 55.92
N LYS A 6 29.77 -40.26 56.31
CA LYS A 6 28.60 -39.86 55.51
C LYS A 6 28.30 -38.36 55.64
N SER A 7 28.46 -37.78 56.84
CA SER A 7 28.28 -36.34 57.05
C SER A 7 29.38 -35.49 56.40
N SER A 8 30.62 -35.98 56.35
CA SER A 8 31.72 -35.25 55.71
C SER A 8 31.61 -35.20 54.19
N VAL A 9 31.11 -36.27 53.56
CA VAL A 9 30.89 -36.31 52.11
C VAL A 9 29.69 -35.44 51.71
N HIS A 10 28.63 -35.41 52.51
CA HIS A 10 27.45 -34.57 52.25
C HIS A 10 27.77 -33.07 52.34
N ASN A 11 28.58 -32.65 53.32
CA ASN A 11 29.05 -31.27 53.44
C ASN A 11 29.94 -30.81 52.27
N ASP A 12 30.71 -31.73 51.67
CA ASP A 12 31.56 -31.43 50.52
C ASP A 12 30.74 -31.26 49.22
N GLU A 13 29.69 -32.06 49.05
CA GLU A 13 28.73 -31.93 47.95
C GLU A 13 27.91 -30.64 48.03
N GLU A 14 27.45 -30.23 49.22
CA GLU A 14 26.72 -28.97 49.42
C GLU A 14 27.61 -27.73 49.17
N SER A 15 28.87 -27.77 49.60
CA SER A 15 29.84 -26.71 49.33
C SER A 15 30.12 -26.57 47.83
N ARG A 16 30.31 -27.71 47.13
CA ARG A 16 30.48 -27.74 45.67
C ARG A 16 29.24 -27.23 44.94
N LEU A 17 28.05 -27.60 45.40
CA LEU A 17 26.78 -27.10 44.87
C LEU A 17 26.67 -25.58 45.02
N SER A 18 27.00 -25.02 46.20
CA SER A 18 27.00 -23.56 46.42
C SER A 18 28.01 -22.83 45.53
N SER A 19 29.18 -23.42 45.29
CA SER A 19 30.17 -22.86 44.36
C SER A 19 29.63 -22.83 42.93
N ILE A 20 29.00 -23.91 42.48
CA ILE A 20 28.37 -24.01 41.14
C ILE A 20 27.22 -23.01 41.03
N GLU A 21 26.37 -22.85 42.04
CA GLU A 21 25.27 -21.87 42.03
C GLU A 21 25.76 -20.42 41.94
N LYS A 22 26.86 -20.09 42.63
CA LYS A 22 27.50 -18.77 42.52
C LYS A 22 28.06 -18.54 41.10
N GLU A 23 28.69 -19.54 40.51
CA GLU A 23 29.19 -19.48 39.14
C GLU A 23 28.04 -19.34 38.13
N LEU A 24 26.97 -20.12 38.28
CA LEU A 24 25.75 -19.98 37.47
C LEU A 24 25.12 -18.59 37.61
N SER A 25 25.09 -18.02 38.82
CA SER A 25 24.61 -16.66 39.07
C SER A 25 25.47 -15.62 38.34
N HIS A 26 26.80 -15.79 38.35
CA HIS A 26 27.73 -14.92 37.62
C HIS A 26 27.55 -15.02 36.10
N VAL A 27 27.51 -16.25 35.56
CA VAL A 27 27.27 -16.51 34.13
C VAL A 27 25.93 -15.93 33.68
N ASN A 28 24.86 -16.08 34.48
CA ASN A 28 23.54 -15.52 34.16
C ASN A 28 23.55 -13.98 34.12
N LYS A 29 24.31 -13.30 35.01
CA LYS A 29 24.50 -11.85 34.94
C LYS A 29 25.21 -11.43 33.66
N GLU A 30 26.24 -12.17 33.25
CA GLU A 30 26.97 -11.87 32.01
C GLU A 30 26.11 -12.13 30.77
N ILE A 31 25.32 -13.21 30.74
CA ILE A 31 24.32 -13.48 29.70
C ILE A 31 23.33 -12.31 29.59
N LYS A 32 22.84 -11.79 30.73
CA LYS A 32 21.93 -10.64 30.74
C LYS A 32 22.60 -9.39 30.13
N ARG A 33 23.82 -9.07 30.56
CA ARG A 33 24.61 -7.94 30.05
C ARG A 33 24.87 -8.07 28.54
N LEU A 34 25.29 -9.25 28.08
CA LEU A 34 25.53 -9.53 26.67
C LEU A 34 24.24 -9.45 25.86
N THR A 35 23.10 -9.88 26.41
CA THR A 35 21.78 -9.77 25.77
C THR A 35 21.36 -8.30 25.61
N GLU A 36 21.52 -7.48 26.64
CA GLU A 36 21.27 -6.04 26.58
C GLU A 36 22.16 -5.36 25.54
N ARG A 37 23.48 -5.67 25.55
CA ARG A 37 24.42 -5.15 24.56
C ARG A 37 24.07 -5.59 23.14
N ARG A 38 23.68 -6.86 22.95
CA ARG A 38 23.20 -7.38 21.66
C ARG A 38 21.98 -6.59 21.19
N ASN A 39 21.00 -6.34 22.05
CA ASN A 39 19.80 -5.59 21.70
C ASN A 39 20.11 -4.14 21.31
N GLN A 40 21.03 -3.48 22.03
CA GLN A 40 21.52 -2.15 21.66
C GLN A 40 22.21 -2.15 20.29
N LEU A 41 23.11 -3.10 20.03
CA LEU A 41 23.79 -3.23 18.74
C LEU A 41 22.81 -3.51 17.60
N ILE A 42 21.78 -4.33 17.83
CA ILE A 42 20.70 -4.57 16.86
C ILE A 42 19.95 -3.26 16.56
N ALA A 43 19.60 -2.48 17.59
CA ALA A 43 18.92 -1.20 17.41
C ALA A 43 19.78 -0.21 16.60
N SER A 44 21.05 -0.02 16.98
CA SER A 44 21.97 0.87 16.26
C SER A 44 22.22 0.41 14.82
N ARG A 45 22.37 -0.91 14.58
CA ARG A 45 22.50 -1.48 13.24
C ARG A 45 21.26 -1.18 12.38
N ASN A 46 20.07 -1.34 12.95
CA ASN A 46 18.81 -1.09 12.23
C ASN A 46 18.65 0.41 11.91
N GLN A 47 19.00 1.29 12.85
CA GLN A 47 18.99 2.74 12.62
C GLN A 47 19.95 3.14 11.48
N LEU A 48 21.19 2.62 11.50
CA LEU A 48 22.15 2.87 10.43
C LEU A 48 21.67 2.37 9.07
N LYS A 49 21.00 1.22 9.02
CA LYS A 49 20.39 0.71 7.78
C LYS A 49 19.32 1.67 7.25
N ASP A 50 18.50 2.21 8.13
CA ASP A 50 17.42 3.16 7.76
C ASP A 50 18.01 4.47 7.23
N ASP A 51 19.05 4.99 7.89
CA ASP A 51 19.76 6.19 7.44
C ASP A 51 20.42 5.99 6.06
N ILE A 52 21.00 4.82 5.81
CA ILE A 52 21.58 4.47 4.50
C ILE A 52 20.47 4.43 3.43
N LEU A 53 19.33 3.82 3.74
CA LEU A 53 18.20 3.69 2.82
C LEU A 53 17.60 5.07 2.47
N LEU A 54 17.46 5.94 3.46
CA LEU A 54 17.03 7.33 3.26
C LEU A 54 18.03 8.11 2.41
N LYS A 55 19.33 7.99 2.68
CA LYS A 55 20.38 8.65 1.87
C LYS A 55 20.36 8.19 0.42
N LYS A 56 20.20 6.89 0.17
CA LYS A 56 20.03 6.34 -1.20
C LYS A 56 18.80 6.93 -1.88
N SER A 57 17.65 6.93 -1.19
CA SER A 57 16.39 7.46 -1.72
C SER A 57 16.50 8.96 -2.02
N ASN A 58 17.04 9.75 -1.09
CA ASN A 58 17.21 11.20 -1.24
C ASN A 58 18.15 11.59 -2.39
N LYS A 59 19.21 10.80 -2.64
CA LYS A 59 20.09 11.00 -3.80
C LYS A 59 19.35 10.86 -5.13
N HIS A 60 18.29 10.07 -5.18
CA HIS A 60 17.45 9.94 -6.37
C HIS A 60 16.37 11.02 -6.45
N CYS A 61 15.91 11.56 -5.32
CA CYS A 61 14.93 12.65 -5.28
C CYS A 61 15.47 13.99 -5.80
N SER A 62 16.78 14.23 -5.73
CA SER A 62 17.40 15.47 -6.21
C SER A 62 17.42 15.61 -7.74
N ASN A 63 17.09 14.55 -8.47
CA ASN A 63 17.02 14.61 -9.92
C ASN A 63 15.71 15.27 -10.36
N ASP A 64 15.81 16.15 -11.35
CA ASP A 64 14.63 16.64 -12.06
C ASP A 64 14.12 15.54 -13.00
N TRP A 65 12.99 14.94 -12.62
CA TRP A 65 12.31 13.88 -13.35
C TRP A 65 11.23 14.40 -14.31
N ASP A 66 10.92 15.70 -14.28
CA ASP A 66 9.80 16.28 -15.05
C ASP A 66 10.20 16.68 -16.48
N LYS A 67 11.37 16.20 -16.92
CA LYS A 67 11.93 16.51 -18.23
C LYS A 67 11.17 15.84 -19.37
N ASN A 68 11.27 16.47 -20.54
CA ASN A 68 10.61 16.08 -21.78
C ASN A 68 11.60 15.63 -22.87
N ASP A 69 12.84 15.31 -22.49
CA ASP A 69 13.95 14.96 -23.37
C ASP A 69 14.23 13.45 -23.40
N TYR A 70 13.37 12.62 -22.80
CA TYR A 70 13.51 11.18 -22.84
C TYR A 70 13.11 10.60 -24.21
N PRO A 71 13.67 9.43 -24.60
CA PRO A 71 13.33 8.78 -25.87
C PRO A 71 11.81 8.49 -26.04
N TRP A 72 11.09 8.30 -24.95
CA TRP A 72 9.65 8.04 -24.94
C TRP A 72 8.78 9.30 -24.82
N SER A 73 9.35 10.50 -24.61
CA SER A 73 8.57 11.70 -24.28
C SER A 73 7.54 12.08 -25.33
N SER A 74 7.86 11.91 -26.62
CA SER A 74 6.91 12.14 -27.73
C SER A 74 5.75 11.13 -27.70
N GLN A 75 6.05 9.86 -27.48
CA GLN A 75 5.06 8.78 -27.38
C GLN A 75 4.16 8.96 -26.14
N VAL A 76 4.73 9.34 -24.99
CA VAL A 76 4.00 9.65 -23.76
C VAL A 76 2.96 10.74 -24.00
N LYS A 77 3.35 11.86 -24.62
CA LYS A 77 2.42 12.96 -24.95
C LYS A 77 1.35 12.53 -25.95
N SER A 78 1.72 11.75 -26.96
CA SER A 78 0.78 11.22 -27.94
C SER A 78 -0.27 10.32 -27.30
N ILE A 79 0.14 9.37 -26.45
CA ILE A 79 -0.78 8.46 -25.75
C ILE A 79 -1.70 9.21 -24.78
N LEU A 80 -1.16 10.20 -24.05
CA LEU A 80 -1.95 11.05 -23.16
C LEU A 80 -3.14 11.69 -23.90
N LYS A 81 -2.87 12.31 -25.05
CA LYS A 81 -3.89 13.00 -25.85
C LYS A 81 -4.81 12.04 -26.61
N THR A 82 -4.25 11.02 -27.25
CA THR A 82 -5.00 10.16 -28.17
C THR A 82 -5.80 9.07 -27.46
N LYS A 83 -5.22 8.42 -26.44
CA LYS A 83 -5.85 7.31 -25.71
C LYS A 83 -6.56 7.80 -24.45
N PHE A 84 -5.88 8.56 -23.59
CA PHE A 84 -6.48 9.03 -22.33
C PHE A 84 -7.33 10.30 -22.48
N LYS A 85 -7.29 10.97 -23.65
CA LYS A 85 -8.05 12.20 -23.94
C LYS A 85 -7.77 13.32 -22.92
N LEU A 86 -6.52 13.38 -22.43
CA LEU A 86 -6.06 14.41 -21.51
C LEU A 86 -5.11 15.37 -22.24
N ASN A 87 -5.21 16.66 -21.92
CA ASN A 87 -4.40 17.69 -22.57
C ASN A 87 -3.01 17.83 -21.91
N GLU A 88 -2.98 17.76 -20.58
CA GLU A 88 -1.80 18.06 -19.75
C GLU A 88 -1.68 17.08 -18.59
N PHE A 89 -0.46 16.93 -18.09
CA PHE A 89 -0.18 16.18 -16.87
C PHE A 89 -0.48 17.03 -15.64
N ARG A 90 -1.03 16.40 -14.61
CA ARG A 90 -1.07 16.99 -13.27
C ARG A 90 0.32 16.94 -12.64
N THR A 91 0.53 17.75 -11.60
CA THR A 91 1.77 17.80 -10.83
C THR A 91 2.27 16.40 -10.50
N ASN A 92 3.57 16.17 -10.72
CA ASN A 92 4.29 14.92 -10.46
C ASN A 92 3.87 13.70 -11.31
N GLN A 93 2.85 13.78 -12.17
CA GLN A 93 2.47 12.63 -13.01
C GLN A 93 3.54 12.29 -14.05
N LEU A 94 4.05 13.30 -14.76
CA LEU A 94 5.08 13.09 -15.79
C LEU A 94 6.38 12.58 -15.15
N ALA A 95 6.83 13.19 -14.05
CA ALA A 95 7.93 12.67 -13.23
C ALA A 95 7.74 11.18 -12.85
N ALA A 96 6.58 10.79 -12.32
CA ALA A 96 6.28 9.41 -11.96
C ALA A 96 6.31 8.47 -13.19
N ILE A 97 5.77 8.91 -14.33
CA ILE A 97 5.78 8.16 -15.60
C ILE A 97 7.22 7.97 -16.10
N ASN A 98 8.05 9.01 -16.08
CA ASN A 98 9.45 8.93 -16.50
C ASN A 98 10.25 7.98 -15.61
N ILE A 99 10.10 8.08 -14.28
CA ILE A 99 10.70 7.15 -13.32
C ILE A 99 10.28 5.70 -13.64
N THR A 100 9.00 5.52 -13.93
CA THR A 100 8.41 4.20 -14.22
C THR A 100 8.97 3.61 -15.52
N LEU A 101 9.13 4.42 -16.57
CA LEU A 101 9.68 4.02 -17.87
C LEU A 101 11.20 3.83 -17.85
N LEU A 102 11.91 4.43 -16.89
CA LEU A 102 13.32 4.14 -16.60
C LEU A 102 13.53 2.75 -15.97
N LYS A 103 12.46 2.00 -15.71
CA LYS A 103 12.50 0.66 -15.09
C LYS A 103 13.20 0.65 -13.73
N LYS A 104 12.99 1.70 -12.94
CA LYS A 104 13.49 1.80 -11.57
C LYS A 104 12.38 1.49 -10.57
N ASP A 105 12.77 0.90 -9.45
CA ASP A 105 11.86 0.76 -8.32
C ASP A 105 11.52 2.14 -7.75
N ALA A 106 10.24 2.40 -7.48
CA ALA A 106 9.79 3.70 -7.01
C ALA A 106 8.59 3.60 -6.07
N ILE A 107 8.49 4.56 -5.15
CA ILE A 107 7.32 4.78 -4.30
C ILE A 107 6.82 6.20 -4.59
N ILE A 108 5.58 6.28 -5.06
CA ILE A 108 4.91 7.52 -5.45
C ILE A 108 3.83 7.84 -4.42
N ILE A 109 4.02 8.95 -3.72
CA ILE A 109 3.12 9.45 -2.68
C ILE A 109 2.41 10.67 -3.26
N MET A 110 1.15 10.51 -3.66
CA MET A 110 0.35 11.59 -4.22
C MET A 110 -1.08 11.56 -3.68
N PRO A 111 -1.66 12.70 -3.28
CA PRO A 111 -3.00 12.77 -2.70
C PRO A 111 -4.07 12.05 -3.54
N THR A 112 -5.14 11.58 -2.89
CA THR A 112 -6.28 10.97 -3.60
C THR A 112 -6.85 11.92 -4.66
N GLY A 113 -7.18 11.38 -5.83
CA GLY A 113 -7.63 12.18 -6.96
C GLY A 113 -6.51 12.90 -7.73
N SER A 114 -5.24 12.77 -7.36
CA SER A 114 -4.10 13.25 -8.18
C SER A 114 -3.94 12.51 -9.51
N GLY A 115 -4.62 11.38 -9.69
CA GLY A 115 -4.53 10.55 -10.89
C GLY A 115 -3.35 9.58 -10.86
N LYS A 116 -3.11 8.94 -9.71
CA LYS A 116 -2.06 7.91 -9.50
C LYS A 116 -2.11 6.78 -10.54
N SER A 117 -3.31 6.37 -10.96
CA SER A 117 -3.49 5.27 -11.91
C SER A 117 -2.83 5.52 -13.26
N LEU A 118 -2.80 6.79 -13.72
CA LEU A 118 -2.16 7.16 -14.97
C LEU A 118 -0.65 6.85 -14.96
N CYS A 119 -0.02 6.90 -13.78
CA CYS A 119 1.41 6.69 -13.61
C CYS A 119 1.87 5.26 -13.90
N PHE A 120 0.97 4.28 -13.91
CA PHE A 120 1.27 2.91 -14.36
C PHE A 120 0.48 2.51 -15.62
N GLN A 121 -0.71 3.06 -15.83
CA GLN A 121 -1.53 2.77 -17.00
C GLN A 121 -0.91 3.29 -18.30
N LEU A 122 -0.38 4.52 -18.29
CA LEU A 122 0.27 5.07 -19.48
C LEU A 122 1.57 4.32 -19.81
N PRO A 123 2.49 4.07 -18.85
CA PRO A 123 3.66 3.24 -19.12
C PRO A 123 3.34 1.83 -19.62
N ALA A 124 2.24 1.21 -19.18
CA ALA A 124 1.81 -0.10 -19.68
C ALA A 124 1.52 -0.12 -21.20
N LEU A 125 1.16 1.02 -21.79
CA LEU A 125 0.92 1.14 -23.23
C LEU A 125 2.21 1.35 -24.03
N ILE A 126 3.29 1.75 -23.37
CA ILE A 126 4.60 2.01 -24.00
C ILE A 126 5.49 0.79 -23.89
N ASP A 127 5.59 0.21 -22.69
CA ASP A 127 6.41 -0.97 -22.46
C ASP A 127 5.86 -2.20 -23.20
N LYS A 128 6.79 -3.09 -23.56
CA LYS A 128 6.46 -4.42 -24.06
C LYS A 128 6.06 -5.31 -22.88
N GLY A 129 5.00 -6.09 -23.06
CA GLY A 129 4.47 -6.98 -22.03
C GLY A 129 3.35 -6.35 -21.20
N THR A 130 3.08 -6.97 -20.05
CA THR A 130 1.94 -6.67 -19.17
C THR A 130 2.43 -6.05 -17.86
N THR A 131 1.72 -5.03 -17.40
CA THR A 131 1.86 -4.50 -16.04
C THR A 131 0.92 -5.27 -15.10
N LEU A 132 1.47 -5.92 -14.08
CA LEU A 132 0.70 -6.51 -12.99
C LEU A 132 0.33 -5.41 -12.01
N VAL A 133 -0.95 -5.25 -11.68
CA VAL A 133 -1.46 -4.27 -10.71
C VAL A 133 -2.05 -5.01 -9.53
N ILE A 134 -1.51 -4.78 -8.33
CA ILE A 134 -1.97 -5.38 -7.09
C ILE A 134 -2.75 -4.31 -6.33
N SER A 135 -4.04 -4.54 -6.07
CA SER A 135 -4.90 -3.55 -5.41
C SER A 135 -5.81 -4.22 -4.37
N PRO A 136 -6.09 -3.57 -3.22
CA PRO A 136 -6.83 -4.19 -2.12
C PRO A 136 -8.35 -4.14 -2.30
N MET A 137 -8.85 -3.26 -3.17
CA MET A 137 -10.28 -2.99 -3.31
C MET A 137 -10.80 -3.46 -4.66
N ILE A 138 -11.69 -4.46 -4.64
CA ILE A 138 -12.31 -5.03 -5.84
C ILE A 138 -13.08 -3.96 -6.63
N SER A 139 -13.90 -3.16 -5.95
CA SER A 139 -14.67 -2.08 -6.58
C SER A 139 -13.77 -1.08 -7.32
N LEU A 140 -12.62 -0.74 -6.74
CA LEU A 140 -11.65 0.12 -7.40
C LEU A 140 -11.06 -0.55 -8.65
N MET A 141 -10.74 -1.84 -8.60
CA MET A 141 -10.28 -2.58 -9.79
C MET A 141 -11.33 -2.60 -10.90
N GLU A 142 -12.59 -2.83 -10.55
CA GLU A 142 -13.72 -2.85 -11.49
C GLU A 142 -13.93 -1.49 -12.15
N ASP A 143 -13.88 -0.40 -11.38
CA ASP A 143 -13.95 0.97 -11.91
C ASP A 143 -12.81 1.26 -12.89
N GLN A 144 -11.58 0.86 -12.53
CA GLN A 144 -10.40 1.04 -13.40
C GLN A 144 -10.53 0.22 -14.69
N LEU A 145 -10.99 -1.03 -14.62
CA LEU A 145 -11.24 -1.86 -15.79
C LEU A 145 -12.33 -1.27 -16.68
N GLY A 146 -13.44 -0.80 -16.10
CA GLY A 146 -14.51 -0.14 -16.83
C GLY A 146 -14.00 1.08 -17.59
N HIS A 147 -13.14 1.89 -16.95
CA HIS A 147 -12.49 3.02 -17.60
C HIS A 147 -11.56 2.59 -18.74
N LEU A 148 -10.67 1.62 -18.51
CA LEU A 148 -9.73 1.12 -19.53
C LEU A 148 -10.44 0.50 -20.74
N ARG A 149 -11.53 -0.23 -20.53
CA ARG A 149 -12.36 -0.78 -21.61
C ARG A 149 -12.97 0.31 -22.49
N ARG A 150 -13.47 1.41 -21.89
CA ARG A 150 -13.97 2.58 -22.67
C ARG A 150 -12.88 3.23 -23.51
N LEU A 151 -11.62 3.10 -23.11
CA LEU A 151 -10.46 3.60 -23.87
C LEU A 151 -9.91 2.59 -24.88
N ASN A 152 -10.57 1.44 -25.06
CA ASN A 152 -10.11 0.31 -25.88
C ASN A 152 -8.69 -0.15 -25.48
N ILE A 153 -8.42 -0.21 -24.17
CA ILE A 153 -7.19 -0.76 -23.61
C ILE A 153 -7.50 -2.14 -23.05
N GLU A 154 -6.76 -3.16 -23.51
CA GLU A 154 -6.94 -4.53 -23.05
C GLU A 154 -6.37 -4.71 -21.63
N ALA A 155 -7.29 -4.89 -20.70
CA ALA A 155 -7.00 -5.11 -19.29
C ALA A 155 -7.96 -6.14 -18.71
N GLU A 156 -7.44 -6.98 -17.82
CA GLU A 156 -8.20 -8.05 -17.16
C GLU A 156 -7.99 -7.99 -15.64
N MET A 157 -8.86 -8.68 -14.90
CA MET A 157 -8.66 -8.90 -13.47
C MET A 157 -8.82 -10.36 -13.08
N LEU A 158 -8.16 -10.74 -12.00
CA LEU A 158 -8.33 -12.01 -11.30
C LEU A 158 -8.76 -11.74 -9.87
N GLN A 159 -10.01 -12.08 -9.57
CA GLN A 159 -10.62 -11.98 -8.25
C GLN A 159 -11.13 -13.33 -7.74
N ALA A 160 -11.62 -13.33 -6.50
CA ALA A 160 -12.18 -14.53 -5.87
C ALA A 160 -13.52 -14.95 -6.50
N SER A 161 -14.34 -13.98 -6.91
CA SER A 161 -15.66 -14.20 -7.51
C SER A 161 -15.64 -14.61 -8.98
N ASN A 162 -14.48 -14.64 -9.65
CA ASN A 162 -14.41 -15.07 -11.04
C ASN A 162 -14.80 -16.54 -11.20
N THR A 163 -15.54 -16.84 -12.27
CA THR A 163 -15.85 -18.22 -12.64
C THR A 163 -14.58 -18.98 -13.05
N ARG A 164 -14.62 -20.32 -13.03
CA ARG A 164 -13.50 -21.13 -13.53
C ARG A 164 -13.17 -20.82 -14.99
N GLN A 165 -14.18 -20.56 -15.81
CA GLN A 165 -14.00 -20.24 -17.24
C GLN A 165 -13.29 -18.89 -17.41
N GLU A 166 -13.69 -17.86 -16.65
CA GLU A 166 -13.03 -16.55 -16.66
C GLU A 166 -11.57 -16.65 -16.21
N ASN A 167 -11.31 -17.33 -15.08
CA ASN A 167 -9.95 -17.54 -14.59
C ASN A 167 -9.09 -18.23 -15.67
N ASN A 168 -9.59 -19.30 -16.29
CA ASN A 168 -8.86 -20.01 -17.35
C ASN A 168 -8.58 -19.14 -18.57
N ARG A 169 -9.54 -18.31 -18.99
CA ARG A 169 -9.37 -17.35 -20.09
C ARG A 169 -8.26 -16.35 -19.78
N VAL A 170 -8.29 -15.73 -18.60
CA VAL A 170 -7.26 -14.74 -18.19
C VAL A 170 -5.89 -15.40 -18.06
N MET A 171 -5.81 -16.60 -17.46
CA MET A 171 -4.55 -17.36 -17.34
C MET A 171 -3.97 -17.80 -18.69
N LYS A 172 -4.82 -17.95 -19.72
CA LYS A 172 -4.38 -18.20 -21.09
C LYS A 172 -3.84 -16.92 -21.73
N LEU A 173 -4.56 -15.80 -21.59
CA LEU A 173 -4.11 -14.49 -22.09
C LEU A 173 -2.74 -14.08 -21.53
N MET A 174 -2.47 -14.39 -20.26
CA MET A 174 -1.17 -14.13 -19.63
C MET A 174 0.03 -14.74 -20.38
N THR A 175 -0.14 -15.90 -21.04
CA THR A 175 0.98 -16.58 -21.73
C THR A 175 0.91 -16.50 -23.24
N ASP A 176 -0.30 -16.33 -23.78
CA ASP A 176 -0.54 -16.53 -25.21
C ASP A 176 -0.71 -15.21 -25.95
N SER A 177 -0.95 -14.11 -25.23
CA SER A 177 -1.21 -12.80 -25.83
C SER A 177 -0.14 -11.77 -25.48
N THR A 178 0.21 -10.95 -26.47
CA THR A 178 1.01 -9.73 -26.28
C THR A 178 0.15 -8.47 -26.15
N SER A 179 -1.17 -8.60 -26.34
CA SER A 179 -2.11 -7.47 -26.31
C SER A 179 -2.56 -7.10 -24.90
N LEU A 180 -2.50 -8.02 -23.93
CA LEU A 180 -2.82 -7.76 -22.52
C LEU A 180 -1.85 -6.74 -21.90
N LYS A 181 -2.33 -5.52 -21.65
CA LYS A 181 -1.51 -4.42 -21.13
C LYS A 181 -1.51 -4.32 -19.61
N LEU A 182 -2.66 -4.55 -18.97
CA LEU A 182 -2.79 -4.52 -17.52
C LEU A 182 -3.50 -5.76 -16.99
N LEU A 183 -3.00 -6.30 -15.89
CA LEU A 183 -3.64 -7.39 -15.16
C LEU A 183 -3.81 -6.98 -13.70
N TYR A 184 -5.05 -6.79 -13.26
CA TYR A 184 -5.39 -6.48 -11.88
C TYR A 184 -5.55 -7.76 -11.05
N VAL A 185 -5.03 -7.77 -9.84
CA VAL A 185 -5.13 -8.92 -8.93
C VAL A 185 -5.24 -8.47 -7.49
N SER A 186 -6.00 -9.21 -6.69
CA SER A 186 -6.02 -9.00 -5.24
C SER A 186 -4.80 -9.67 -4.57
N PRO A 187 -4.29 -9.13 -3.44
CA PRO A 187 -3.18 -9.73 -2.70
C PRO A 187 -3.46 -11.17 -2.27
N GLU A 188 -4.72 -11.47 -1.89
CA GLU A 188 -5.14 -12.80 -1.45
C GLU A 188 -5.02 -13.82 -2.60
N LYS A 189 -5.38 -13.42 -3.83
CA LYS A 189 -5.29 -14.29 -5.01
C LYS A 189 -3.83 -14.59 -5.35
N LEU A 190 -2.97 -13.57 -5.27
CA LEU A 190 -1.53 -13.71 -5.46
C LEU A 190 -0.92 -14.67 -4.43
N ALA A 191 -1.28 -14.53 -3.15
CA ALA A 191 -0.77 -15.38 -2.07
C ALA A 191 -1.24 -16.83 -2.14
N LYS A 192 -2.52 -17.06 -2.51
CA LYS A 192 -3.15 -18.39 -2.42
C LYS A 192 -3.05 -19.20 -3.72
N SER A 193 -2.89 -18.56 -4.88
CA SER A 193 -2.95 -19.25 -6.18
C SER A 193 -1.57 -19.65 -6.71
N LYS A 194 -1.17 -20.91 -6.48
CA LYS A 194 0.07 -21.49 -7.06
C LYS A 194 0.08 -21.46 -8.59
N THR A 195 -1.08 -21.70 -9.21
CA THR A 195 -1.23 -21.66 -10.68
C THR A 195 -0.98 -20.27 -11.24
N PHE A 196 -1.49 -19.24 -10.57
CA PHE A 196 -1.23 -17.85 -10.96
C PHE A 196 0.25 -17.50 -10.87
N MET A 197 0.89 -17.87 -9.76
CA MET A 197 2.32 -17.67 -9.56
C MET A 197 3.17 -18.38 -10.63
N SER A 198 2.81 -19.62 -10.99
CA SER A 198 3.48 -20.34 -12.08
C SER A 198 3.36 -19.62 -13.42
N LYS A 199 2.19 -19.03 -13.71
CA LYS A 199 1.96 -18.24 -14.93
C LYS A 199 2.77 -16.93 -14.92
N LEU A 200 2.81 -16.22 -13.79
CA LEU A 200 3.68 -15.03 -13.64
C LEU A 200 5.16 -15.37 -13.85
N GLN A 201 5.64 -16.50 -13.33
CA GLN A 201 7.01 -16.96 -13.59
C GLN A 201 7.27 -17.26 -15.07
N LYS A 202 6.30 -17.80 -15.80
CA LYS A 202 6.40 -17.98 -17.26
C LYS A 202 6.48 -16.64 -17.98
N MET A 203 5.65 -15.66 -17.59
CA MET A 203 5.71 -14.31 -18.15
C MET A 203 7.06 -13.64 -17.91
N TYR A 204 7.58 -13.76 -16.69
CA TYR A 204 8.91 -13.27 -16.32
C TYR A 204 10.01 -13.89 -17.18
N LYS A 205 10.05 -15.22 -17.30
CA LYS A 205 11.02 -15.93 -18.14
C LYS A 205 10.93 -15.55 -19.62
N ALA A 206 9.73 -15.23 -20.10
CA ALA A 206 9.50 -14.76 -21.46
C ALA A 206 9.79 -13.26 -21.67
N GLY A 207 10.16 -12.51 -20.63
CA GLY A 207 10.36 -11.06 -20.70
C GLY A 207 9.08 -10.27 -20.96
N THR A 208 7.91 -10.83 -20.63
CA THR A 208 6.58 -10.23 -20.86
C THR A 208 5.94 -9.69 -19.57
N LEU A 209 6.55 -9.90 -18.40
CA LEU A 209 6.17 -9.19 -17.18
C LEU A 209 6.93 -7.86 -17.12
N ALA A 210 6.28 -6.78 -17.55
CA ALA A 210 6.92 -5.48 -17.71
C ALA A 210 7.22 -4.79 -16.38
N ARG A 211 6.27 -4.89 -15.43
CA ARG A 211 6.29 -4.15 -14.15
C ARG A 211 5.29 -4.71 -13.17
N ILE A 212 5.54 -4.48 -11.89
CA ILE A 212 4.59 -4.70 -10.80
C ILE A 212 4.23 -3.33 -10.21
N ALA A 213 2.96 -2.94 -10.30
CA ALA A 213 2.39 -1.79 -9.61
C ALA A 213 1.62 -2.26 -8.37
N ILE A 214 1.91 -1.68 -7.22
CA ILE A 214 1.25 -1.98 -5.95
C ILE A 214 0.46 -0.74 -5.54
N ASP A 215 -0.85 -0.82 -5.67
CA ASP A 215 -1.77 0.21 -5.21
C ASP A 215 -1.99 0.09 -3.70
N GLU A 216 -2.20 1.23 -3.06
CA GLU A 216 -2.21 1.39 -1.60
C GLU A 216 -1.07 0.63 -0.91
N VAL A 217 0.17 0.84 -1.39
CA VAL A 217 1.38 0.16 -0.91
C VAL A 217 1.61 0.33 0.60
N HIS A 218 1.01 1.35 1.21
CA HIS A 218 1.07 1.58 2.64
C HIS A 218 0.44 0.44 3.47
N CYS A 219 -0.45 -0.38 2.87
CA CYS A 219 -1.05 -1.57 3.49
C CYS A 219 -0.02 -2.65 3.87
N CYS A 220 1.20 -2.62 3.31
CA CYS A 220 2.30 -3.51 3.73
C CYS A 220 2.77 -3.24 5.16
N SER A 221 2.64 -2.00 5.65
CA SER A 221 3.22 -1.57 6.91
C SER A 221 2.24 -1.77 8.06
N THR A 222 2.71 -2.36 9.16
CA THR A 222 1.93 -2.43 10.41
C THR A 222 1.78 -1.07 11.08
N TRP A 223 2.55 -0.07 10.65
CA TRP A 223 2.40 1.33 11.04
C TRP A 223 1.41 2.08 10.14
N GLY A 224 0.91 1.45 9.08
CA GLY A 224 -0.17 1.97 8.25
C GLY A 224 -1.52 1.86 8.95
N HIS A 225 -2.44 2.78 8.63
CA HIS A 225 -3.79 2.78 9.20
C HIS A 225 -4.69 1.70 8.61
N ASP A 226 -4.34 1.12 7.46
CA ASP A 226 -5.05 0.04 6.78
C ASP A 226 -4.10 -1.16 6.52
N PHE A 227 -3.46 -1.68 7.56
CA PHE A 227 -2.59 -2.86 7.45
C PHE A 227 -3.36 -4.08 6.97
N ARG A 228 -2.84 -4.77 5.95
CA ARG A 228 -3.42 -6.01 5.41
C ARG A 228 -2.42 -7.17 5.47
N PRO A 229 -2.71 -8.26 6.22
CA PRO A 229 -1.80 -9.40 6.33
C PRO A 229 -1.39 -10.00 4.99
N ASP A 230 -2.31 -10.09 4.02
CA ASP A 230 -2.01 -10.65 2.70
C ASP A 230 -0.97 -9.82 1.91
N TYR A 231 -0.81 -8.52 2.22
CA TYR A 231 0.27 -7.73 1.63
C TYR A 231 1.65 -8.21 2.08
N GLN A 232 1.81 -8.87 3.24
CA GLN A 232 3.10 -9.45 3.67
C GLN A 232 3.67 -10.44 2.65
N TYR A 233 2.80 -11.11 1.89
CA TYR A 233 3.22 -12.00 0.83
C TYR A 233 3.99 -11.28 -0.28
N LEU A 234 3.78 -9.97 -0.51
CA LEU A 234 4.43 -9.22 -1.58
C LEU A 234 5.97 -9.15 -1.46
N SER A 235 6.51 -9.45 -0.28
CA SER A 235 7.96 -9.51 -0.03
C SER A 235 8.69 -10.49 -0.94
N ILE A 236 8.01 -11.54 -1.41
CA ILE A 236 8.57 -12.56 -2.30
C ILE A 236 8.76 -12.07 -3.74
N LEU A 237 8.08 -10.98 -4.13
CA LEU A 237 8.04 -10.53 -5.53
C LEU A 237 9.40 -10.10 -6.03
N LYS A 238 10.17 -9.35 -5.22
CA LYS A 238 11.52 -8.93 -5.61
C LYS A 238 12.51 -10.09 -5.63
N THR A 239 12.34 -11.09 -4.75
CA THR A 239 13.13 -12.32 -4.78
C THR A 239 12.85 -13.14 -6.05
N MET A 240 11.60 -13.27 -6.47
CA MET A 240 11.22 -14.06 -7.64
C MET A 240 11.43 -13.34 -8.97
N PHE A 241 11.25 -12.01 -8.99
CA PHE A 241 11.30 -11.18 -10.19
C PHE A 241 12.28 -10.01 -10.00
N PRO A 242 13.58 -10.28 -9.77
CA PRO A 242 14.55 -9.25 -9.39
C PRO A 242 14.70 -8.14 -10.43
N GLU A 243 14.60 -8.47 -11.72
CA GLU A 243 14.72 -7.51 -12.82
C GLU A 243 13.44 -6.71 -13.10
N VAL A 244 12.30 -7.13 -12.54
CA VAL A 244 11.03 -6.43 -12.75
C VAL A 244 10.94 -5.23 -11.81
N PRO A 245 10.69 -4.02 -12.33
CA PRO A 245 10.53 -2.84 -11.49
C PRO A 245 9.24 -2.91 -10.68
N ILE A 246 9.32 -2.50 -9.41
CA ILE A 246 8.19 -2.35 -8.49
C ILE A 246 7.86 -0.86 -8.34
N LEU A 247 6.60 -0.52 -8.62
CA LEU A 247 6.04 0.81 -8.41
C LEU A 247 5.01 0.75 -7.28
N GLY A 248 5.35 1.26 -6.10
CA GLY A 248 4.41 1.45 -5.00
C GLY A 248 3.67 2.78 -5.13
N LEU A 249 2.35 2.78 -4.97
CA LEU A 249 1.52 3.98 -5.00
C LEU A 249 0.73 4.11 -3.70
N THR A 250 0.65 5.31 -3.14
CA THR A 250 -0.19 5.59 -1.97
C THR A 250 -0.62 7.06 -1.93
N ALA A 251 -1.78 7.33 -1.32
CA ALA A 251 -2.20 8.70 -1.03
C ALA A 251 -1.37 9.35 0.08
N THR A 252 -1.02 8.58 1.09
CA THR A 252 -0.41 9.05 2.32
C THR A 252 0.60 8.03 2.83
N ALA A 253 1.82 8.47 3.09
CA ALA A 253 2.79 7.69 3.83
C ALA A 253 3.71 8.63 4.62
N THR A 254 3.92 8.30 5.89
CA THR A 254 4.99 8.90 6.69
C THR A 254 6.34 8.28 6.28
N THR A 255 7.45 8.95 6.59
CA THR A 255 8.80 8.39 6.37
C THR A 255 8.96 7.02 7.01
N LYS A 256 8.33 6.79 8.18
CA LYS A 256 8.36 5.50 8.87
C LYS A 256 7.63 4.40 8.09
N VAL A 257 6.42 4.69 7.60
CA VAL A 257 5.65 3.76 6.76
C VAL A 257 6.43 3.44 5.47
N MET A 258 7.04 4.46 4.86
CA MET A 258 7.83 4.28 3.64
C MET A 258 9.04 3.38 3.84
N LEU A 259 9.82 3.59 4.91
CA LEU A 259 10.95 2.74 5.27
C LEU A 259 10.52 1.29 5.50
N ASP A 260 9.38 1.09 6.17
CA ASP A 260 8.84 -0.23 6.44
C ASP A 260 8.40 -0.93 5.14
N VAL A 261 7.72 -0.21 4.24
CA VAL A 261 7.37 -0.68 2.89
C VAL A 261 8.61 -1.09 2.09
N GLN A 262 9.67 -0.26 2.09
CA GLN A 262 10.90 -0.58 1.36
C GLN A 262 11.57 -1.85 1.90
N LYS A 263 11.66 -2.01 3.22
CA LYS A 263 12.20 -3.22 3.86
C LYS A 263 11.37 -4.45 3.52
N MET A 264 10.05 -4.31 3.64
CA MET A 264 9.10 -5.39 3.40
C MET A 264 9.18 -5.88 1.95
N LEU A 265 9.20 -4.97 0.98
CA LEU A 265 9.31 -5.29 -0.45
C LEU A 265 10.75 -5.65 -0.88
N GLN A 266 11.71 -5.61 0.05
CA GLN A 266 13.14 -5.86 -0.21
C GLN A 266 13.73 -4.95 -1.29
N ILE A 267 13.33 -3.68 -1.30
CA ILE A 267 13.80 -2.70 -2.28
C ILE A 267 14.94 -1.88 -1.67
N GLU A 268 16.17 -2.12 -2.15
CA GLU A 268 17.38 -1.48 -1.62
C GLU A 268 17.64 -0.10 -2.25
N GLY A 269 16.78 0.88 -1.90
CA GLY A 269 16.91 2.26 -2.36
C GLY A 269 16.07 2.50 -3.62
N CYS A 270 14.81 2.85 -3.40
CA CYS A 270 13.89 3.22 -4.47
C CYS A 270 13.87 4.73 -4.67
N ILE A 271 13.36 5.17 -5.82
CA ILE A 271 13.03 6.58 -6.01
C ILE A 271 11.78 6.89 -5.20
N VAL A 272 11.78 7.96 -4.42
CA VAL A 272 10.62 8.38 -3.65
C VAL A 272 10.13 9.71 -4.21
N LEU A 273 8.96 9.71 -4.84
CA LEU A 273 8.35 10.94 -5.33
C LEU A 273 7.20 11.32 -4.42
N GLN A 274 7.36 12.41 -3.68
CA GLN A 274 6.33 12.90 -2.76
C GLN A 274 5.76 14.22 -3.27
N ALA A 275 4.46 14.21 -3.60
CA ALA A 275 3.72 15.43 -3.86
C ALA A 275 3.38 16.14 -2.54
N PRO A 276 3.26 17.48 -2.56
CA PRO A 276 2.77 18.21 -1.40
C PRO A 276 1.35 17.75 -1.06
N PHE A 277 1.08 17.59 0.24
CA PHE A 277 -0.25 17.23 0.74
C PHE A 277 -1.27 18.36 0.61
N ASN A 278 -0.80 19.59 0.38
CA ASN A 278 -1.66 20.76 0.33
C ASN A 278 -2.69 20.65 -0.81
N ARG A 279 -3.94 20.91 -0.48
CA ARG A 279 -5.05 20.98 -1.43
C ARG A 279 -5.58 22.41 -1.41
N PRO A 280 -5.10 23.30 -2.30
CA PRO A 280 -5.50 24.71 -2.28
C PRO A 280 -7.00 24.91 -2.55
N ASN A 281 -7.67 23.88 -3.07
CA ASN A 281 -9.11 23.86 -3.32
C ASN A 281 -9.95 23.43 -2.09
N LEU A 282 -9.33 23.12 -0.94
CA LEU A 282 -10.04 22.74 0.29
C LEU A 282 -9.99 23.87 1.32
N TYR A 283 -11.16 24.24 1.83
CA TYR A 283 -11.31 25.18 2.95
C TYR A 283 -11.49 24.40 4.26
N TYR A 284 -10.59 24.62 5.22
CA TYR A 284 -10.64 23.98 6.54
C TYR A 284 -11.31 24.92 7.55
N GLU A 285 -12.34 24.42 8.23
CA GLU A 285 -13.10 25.17 9.25
C GLU A 285 -13.31 24.26 10.46
N VAL A 286 -13.11 24.79 11.67
CA VAL A 286 -13.40 24.09 12.93
C VAL A 286 -14.48 24.87 13.67
N ARG A 287 -15.61 24.22 13.94
CA ARG A 287 -16.73 24.80 14.70
C ARG A 287 -16.89 24.09 16.03
N LYS A 288 -17.37 24.82 17.03
CA LYS A 288 -17.74 24.23 18.32
C LYS A 288 -19.03 23.43 18.14
N LYS A 289 -19.01 22.14 18.45
CA LYS A 289 -20.21 21.28 18.42
C LYS A 289 -21.22 21.77 19.47
N PRO A 290 -22.47 22.09 19.09
CA PRO A 290 -23.52 22.46 20.04
C PRO A 290 -23.79 21.33 21.04
N SER A 291 -24.13 21.68 22.28
CA SER A 291 -24.49 20.70 23.33
C SER A 291 -25.86 20.10 23.11
N SER A 292 -26.77 20.86 22.48
CA SER A 292 -28.10 20.41 22.11
C SER A 292 -28.06 19.69 20.76
N GLN A 293 -28.62 18.47 20.70
CA GLN A 293 -28.76 17.72 19.45
C GLN A 293 -29.60 18.49 18.42
N LYS A 294 -30.64 19.19 18.88
CA LYS A 294 -31.52 19.98 18.00
C LYS A 294 -30.74 21.09 17.31
N GLU A 295 -29.94 21.86 18.04
CA GLU A 295 -29.13 22.95 17.49
C GLU A 295 -28.10 22.44 16.48
N CYS A 296 -27.46 21.30 16.77
CA CYS A 296 -26.53 20.66 15.85
C CYS A 296 -27.20 20.28 14.52
N LEU A 297 -28.40 19.69 14.59
CA LEU A 297 -29.17 19.34 13.40
C LEU A 297 -29.63 20.59 12.63
N ASP A 298 -30.02 21.65 13.34
CA ASP A 298 -30.46 22.93 12.73
C ASP A 298 -29.29 23.55 11.96
N GLU A 299 -28.10 23.59 12.56
CA GLU A 299 -26.88 24.09 11.90
C GLU A 299 -26.52 23.27 10.65
N LEU A 300 -26.59 21.93 10.72
CA LEU A 300 -26.37 21.07 9.55
C LEU A 300 -27.41 21.34 8.45
N SER A 301 -28.66 21.54 8.83
CA SER A 301 -29.75 21.81 7.88
C SER A 301 -29.53 23.15 7.18
N ASP A 302 -29.11 24.17 7.91
CA ASP A 302 -28.80 25.50 7.36
C ASP A 302 -27.58 25.44 6.43
N LEU A 303 -26.53 24.71 6.81
CA LEU A 303 -25.37 24.51 5.95
C LEU A 303 -25.76 23.87 4.61
N MET A 304 -26.62 22.86 4.63
CA MET A 304 -27.07 22.15 3.43
C MET A 304 -28.06 22.96 2.58
N ASN A 305 -28.98 23.70 3.21
CA ASN A 305 -30.01 24.45 2.49
C ASN A 305 -29.56 25.85 2.04
N ILE A 306 -28.57 26.44 2.69
CA ILE A 306 -28.11 27.81 2.43
C ILE A 306 -26.75 27.78 1.74
N LYS A 307 -25.70 27.33 2.46
CA LYS A 307 -24.30 27.43 1.98
C LYS A 307 -24.02 26.45 0.84
N PHE A 308 -24.54 25.23 0.93
CA PHE A 308 -24.25 24.13 0.01
C PHE A 308 -25.49 23.66 -0.77
N LYS A 309 -26.46 24.55 -0.98
CA LYS A 309 -27.73 24.22 -1.64
C LYS A 309 -27.50 23.59 -3.02
N GLY A 310 -28.05 22.39 -3.22
CA GLY A 310 -27.96 21.65 -4.48
C GLY A 310 -26.58 21.03 -4.77
N GLN A 311 -25.63 21.11 -3.83
CA GLN A 311 -24.32 20.48 -3.93
C GLN A 311 -24.31 19.12 -3.22
N SER A 312 -23.31 18.29 -3.53
CA SER A 312 -23.08 17.00 -2.87
C SER A 312 -22.12 17.15 -1.69
N GLY A 313 -22.30 16.33 -0.66
CA GLY A 313 -21.45 16.31 0.52
C GLY A 313 -21.45 14.96 1.22
N ILE A 314 -20.51 14.78 2.14
CA ILE A 314 -20.38 13.57 2.97
C ILE A 314 -20.35 14.01 4.43
N ILE A 315 -21.12 13.34 5.28
CA ILE A 315 -21.10 13.52 6.73
C ILE A 315 -20.54 12.23 7.33
N TYR A 316 -19.39 12.32 8.01
CA TYR A 316 -18.83 11.19 8.76
C TYR A 316 -19.39 11.17 10.17
N THR A 317 -19.89 10.02 10.61
CA THR A 317 -20.34 9.77 11.97
C THR A 317 -19.44 8.72 12.65
N THR A 318 -19.50 8.65 13.99
CA THR A 318 -18.65 7.74 14.76
C THR A 318 -19.21 6.32 14.84
N SER A 319 -20.53 6.17 14.73
CA SER A 319 -21.21 4.88 14.83
C SER A 319 -22.29 4.69 13.77
N ILE A 320 -22.63 3.42 13.51
CA ILE A 320 -23.73 3.05 12.60
C ILE A 320 -25.05 3.63 13.09
N LYS A 321 -25.31 3.52 14.40
CA LYS A 321 -26.52 4.07 15.01
C LYS A 321 -26.63 5.58 14.80
N GLU A 322 -25.54 6.32 15.04
CA GLU A 322 -25.51 7.77 14.80
C GLU A 322 -25.73 8.11 13.31
N CYS A 323 -25.24 7.29 12.37
CA CYS A 323 -25.48 7.45 10.94
C CYS A 323 -26.97 7.31 10.59
N GLU A 324 -27.63 6.26 11.10
CA GLU A 324 -29.05 5.99 10.87
C GLU A 324 -29.94 7.04 11.53
N ASP A 325 -29.68 7.36 12.80
CA ASP A 325 -30.42 8.38 13.56
C ASP A 325 -30.31 9.76 12.88
N LEU A 326 -29.09 10.15 12.45
CA LEU A 326 -28.86 11.41 11.76
C LEU A 326 -29.56 11.45 10.39
N ARG A 327 -29.53 10.36 9.62
CA ARG A 327 -30.26 10.25 8.36
C ARG A 327 -31.75 10.52 8.59
N ASP A 328 -32.35 9.89 9.59
CA ASP A 328 -33.79 9.98 9.82
C ASP A 328 -34.20 11.38 10.25
N GLU A 329 -33.44 12.01 11.15
CA GLU A 329 -33.71 13.39 11.58
C GLU A 329 -33.54 14.41 10.45
N LEU A 330 -32.50 14.28 9.63
CA LEU A 330 -32.30 15.16 8.47
C LEU A 330 -33.37 14.94 7.38
N ARG A 331 -33.82 13.68 7.16
CA ARG A 331 -34.93 13.39 6.23
C ARG A 331 -36.25 13.97 6.71
N LYS A 332 -36.56 13.91 8.01
CA LYS A 332 -37.75 14.57 8.59
C LYS A 332 -37.78 16.08 8.32
N ARG A 333 -36.61 16.68 8.13
CA ARG A 333 -36.43 18.11 7.79
C ARG A 333 -36.42 18.38 6.28
N GLY A 334 -36.77 17.38 5.47
CA GLY A 334 -36.89 17.50 4.01
C GLY A 334 -35.56 17.42 3.25
N LEU A 335 -34.46 17.06 3.92
CA LEU A 335 -33.14 16.97 3.27
C LEU A 335 -32.98 15.63 2.55
N ARG A 336 -32.32 15.69 1.38
CA ARG A 336 -31.97 14.51 0.59
C ARG A 336 -30.68 13.89 1.12
N VAL A 337 -30.81 13.01 2.11
CA VAL A 337 -29.69 12.26 2.70
C VAL A 337 -29.94 10.76 2.67
N SER A 338 -28.86 9.99 2.65
CA SER A 338 -28.85 8.53 2.79
C SER A 338 -27.75 8.12 3.76
N ALA A 339 -27.98 7.03 4.49
CA ALA A 339 -26.96 6.42 5.34
C ALA A 339 -26.16 5.41 4.53
N TYR A 340 -24.86 5.30 4.80
CA TYR A 340 -23.98 4.27 4.26
C TYR A 340 -23.11 3.68 5.37
N HIS A 341 -23.15 2.35 5.56
CA HIS A 341 -22.36 1.68 6.59
C HIS A 341 -22.18 0.17 6.33
N ALA A 342 -21.37 -0.45 7.19
CA ALA A 342 -20.94 -1.85 7.11
C ALA A 342 -22.07 -2.90 7.24
N LYS A 343 -23.28 -2.51 7.65
CA LYS A 343 -24.41 -3.42 7.91
C LYS A 343 -25.54 -3.35 6.88
N LEU A 344 -25.44 -2.46 5.90
CA LEU A 344 -26.42 -2.41 4.81
C LEU A 344 -26.32 -3.67 3.95
N GLU A 345 -27.47 -4.13 3.45
CA GLU A 345 -27.52 -5.18 2.43
C GLU A 345 -26.75 -4.74 1.19
N LEU A 346 -26.13 -5.70 0.48
CA LEU A 346 -25.29 -5.40 -0.69
C LEU A 346 -26.06 -4.64 -1.79
N ASP A 347 -27.34 -4.93 -1.95
CA ASP A 347 -28.19 -4.26 -2.96
C ASP A 347 -28.59 -2.83 -2.56
N LEU A 348 -28.43 -2.48 -1.28
CA LEU A 348 -28.71 -1.14 -0.72
C LEU A 348 -27.44 -0.28 -0.55
N ARG A 349 -26.26 -0.85 -0.80
CA ARG A 349 -24.96 -0.18 -0.75
C ARG A 349 -24.55 0.31 -2.13
#